data_AF-A0AAU6YR19-F1
#
_entry.id   AF-A0AAU6YR19-F1
#
_cell.length_a   1.000
_cell.length_b   1.000
_cell.length_c   1.000
_cell.angle_alpha   90.00
_cell.angle_beta   90.00
_cell.angle_gamma   90.00
#
_symmetry.space_group_name_H-M   'P 1'
#
loop_
_entity.id
_entity.type
_entity.pdbx_description
1 polymer ?
#
loop_
_entity_poly.entity_id
_entity_poly.type
_entity_poly.pdbx_seq_one_letter_code
_entity_poly.pdbx_strand_id
1 'polypeptide(L)'
;MGIVRKIMGVLALVLIGLTSAGPAALAVTPVDVVVADQAGVLDQNTLLPAVRAIDFYQPTKVAIYTYNGSSSENLNEEVLRFARAEHPEWISDDGQKWANGLFIFALDPVGRHVGTYMGEDRKVSLDQRDDIQNASKDLFRDAQWTDGTIAGITRGAELINQPWYRSTAFLVTAWTTVAAAVAGAGTWLIVRWRTRVGSRKELARGDASYANVSMDLQVTELNAETIPEASRYGSTVLEKHRTFLAKYNSATGLSNQVHAMSSRDLGKRPNLKLIRSYADAAAELDALDDVIADTNALLNRGSAWAPAWDRQLAPFRADLAAIEQMLSKRHAQSDSATAAALRSFRDESHRELERWTSELAAGIITPETALDRLRDARTHLSELLKNHADTVIAAFAKNEKEASLMRNDMESAQAGSKAKYGRTYEPSILGTVYPAYYFFSVPTFNSGFTTGVSSVGSARGGGGSTTGYGGSGGSFSGSGSSSSF
;
A
#
# COMPACT_ATOMS: atom_id res chain seq x y z
N MET A 1 13.57 -30.30 -5.23
CA MET A 1 14.86 -30.26 -4.48
C MET A 1 15.88 -29.24 -5.00
N GLY A 2 16.08 -29.04 -6.32
CA GLY A 2 17.19 -28.20 -6.85
C GLY A 2 17.23 -26.71 -6.45
N ILE A 3 16.13 -26.10 -5.99
CA ILE A 3 16.09 -24.69 -5.58
C ILE A 3 16.68 -24.49 -4.17
N VAL A 4 16.30 -25.35 -3.22
CA VAL A 4 16.80 -25.31 -1.82
C VAL A 4 18.32 -25.46 -1.77
N ARG A 5 18.87 -26.35 -2.61
CA ARG A 5 20.32 -26.61 -2.71
C ARG A 5 21.11 -25.39 -3.21
N LYS A 6 20.51 -24.55 -4.09
CA LYS A 6 21.13 -23.30 -4.55
C LYS A 6 21.05 -22.18 -3.50
N ILE A 7 19.96 -22.12 -2.73
CA ILE A 7 19.81 -21.15 -1.63
C ILE A 7 20.81 -21.43 -0.51
N MET A 8 20.99 -22.69 -0.12
CA MET A 8 22.04 -23.07 0.85
C MET A 8 23.47 -22.77 0.35
N GLY A 9 23.75 -22.97 -0.94
CA GLY A 9 25.08 -22.65 -1.50
C GLY A 9 25.44 -21.16 -1.40
N VAL A 10 24.47 -20.27 -1.60
CA VAL A 10 24.67 -18.82 -1.46
C VAL A 10 24.82 -18.43 0.02
N LEU A 11 24.02 -19.00 0.92
CA LEU A 11 24.13 -18.77 2.37
C LEU A 11 25.48 -19.22 2.94
N ALA A 12 26.01 -20.37 2.49
CA ALA A 12 27.30 -20.87 2.93
C ALA A 12 28.47 -19.95 2.52
N LEU A 13 28.44 -19.42 1.29
CA LEU A 13 29.45 -18.46 0.81
C LEU A 13 29.43 -17.14 1.59
N VAL A 14 28.25 -16.66 1.98
CA VAL A 14 28.11 -15.45 2.82
C VAL A 14 28.60 -15.70 4.25
N LEU A 15 28.32 -16.86 4.84
CA LEU A 15 28.83 -17.21 6.19
C LEU A 15 30.35 -17.29 6.23
N ILE A 16 30.98 -17.92 5.22
CA ILE A 16 32.45 -18.07 5.19
C ILE A 16 33.14 -16.71 5.10
N GLY A 17 32.60 -15.78 4.30
CA GLY A 17 33.13 -14.42 4.18
C GLY A 17 33.08 -13.57 5.47
N LEU A 18 32.27 -13.94 6.46
CA LEU A 18 32.13 -13.24 7.73
C LEU A 18 33.04 -13.77 8.85
N THR A 19 33.83 -14.82 8.59
CA THR A 19 34.65 -15.51 9.61
C THR A 19 36.15 -15.20 9.57
N SER A 20 36.59 -14.27 8.70
CA SER A 20 37.96 -13.76 8.74
C SER A 20 38.16 -12.91 10.00
N ALA A 21 38.78 -13.49 11.03
CA ALA A 21 39.08 -12.82 12.29
C ALA A 21 39.92 -11.56 12.07
N GLY A 22 39.33 -10.39 12.35
CA GLY A 22 40.07 -9.12 12.39
C GLY A 22 41.04 -9.08 13.58
N PRO A 23 42.17 -8.36 13.48
CA PRO A 23 43.15 -8.28 14.55
C PRO A 23 42.55 -7.62 15.81
N ALA A 24 43.01 -8.04 16.98
CA ALA A 24 42.67 -7.38 18.24
C ALA A 24 43.22 -5.95 18.23
N ALA A 25 42.33 -4.96 18.23
CA ALA A 25 42.66 -3.55 18.39
C ALA A 25 42.68 -3.18 19.87
N LEU A 26 43.63 -2.31 20.25
CA LEU A 26 44.01 -2.04 21.63
C LEU A 26 42.88 -1.39 22.42
N ALA A 27 42.59 -1.95 23.59
CA ALA A 27 41.91 -1.27 24.68
C ALA A 27 42.94 -0.39 25.39
N VAL A 28 42.72 0.93 25.41
CA VAL A 28 43.64 1.91 25.99
C VAL A 28 42.88 2.81 26.95
N THR A 29 43.29 2.81 28.21
CA THR A 29 42.77 3.73 29.25
C THR A 29 42.98 5.20 28.86
N PRO A 30 42.26 6.17 29.44
CA PRO A 30 42.39 7.58 29.07
C PRO A 30 43.82 8.08 29.29
N VAL A 31 44.33 8.92 28.38
CA VAL A 31 45.67 9.52 28.54
C VAL A 31 45.69 10.60 29.62
N ASP A 32 44.56 11.25 29.85
CA ASP A 32 44.35 12.28 30.87
C ASP A 32 42.86 12.35 31.22
N VAL A 33 42.55 12.72 32.47
CA VAL A 33 41.18 12.90 32.97
C VAL A 33 41.13 14.20 33.77
N VAL A 34 40.45 15.21 33.21
CA VAL A 34 40.29 16.53 33.82
C VAL A 34 38.86 16.70 34.31
N VAL A 35 38.67 17.11 35.56
CA VAL A 35 37.35 17.32 36.17
C VAL A 35 37.23 18.78 36.60
N ALA A 36 36.37 19.51 35.90
CA ALA A 36 35.99 20.89 36.19
C ALA A 36 34.55 20.90 36.75
N ASP A 37 34.41 20.51 38.02
CA ASP A 37 33.11 20.44 38.72
C ASP A 37 32.74 21.80 39.34
N GLN A 38 32.21 22.75 38.55
CA GLN A 38 31.76 24.04 39.10
C GLN A 38 30.41 23.93 39.81
N ALA A 39 29.60 22.91 39.49
CA ALA A 39 28.34 22.67 40.17
C ALA A 39 28.53 22.07 41.58
N GLY A 40 29.67 21.41 41.83
CA GLY A 40 29.99 20.77 43.12
C GLY A 40 29.18 19.50 43.38
N VAL A 41 28.84 18.75 42.32
CA VAL A 41 27.89 17.62 42.36
C VAL A 41 28.54 16.25 42.17
N LEU A 42 29.86 16.19 41.94
CA LEU A 42 30.57 14.95 41.60
C LEU A 42 31.42 14.42 42.77
N ASP A 43 31.18 13.16 43.17
CA ASP A 43 32.10 12.47 44.08
C ASP A 43 33.33 11.99 43.29
N GLN A 44 34.42 12.75 43.41
CA GLN A 44 35.67 12.43 42.73
C GLN A 44 36.30 11.11 43.19
N ASN A 45 35.99 10.62 44.40
CA ASN A 45 36.52 9.34 44.91
C ASN A 45 35.92 8.15 44.16
N THR A 46 34.66 8.27 43.72
CA THR A 46 33.98 7.27 42.88
C THR A 46 34.24 7.52 41.39
N LEU A 47 34.19 8.77 40.95
CA LEU A 47 34.31 9.16 39.55
C LEU A 47 35.70 8.87 38.96
N LEU A 48 36.78 9.30 39.62
CA LEU A 48 38.12 9.22 39.03
C LEU A 48 38.62 7.77 38.85
N PRO A 49 38.43 6.83 39.79
CA PRO A 49 38.79 5.43 39.56
C PRO A 49 37.95 4.79 38.46
N ALA A 50 36.64 5.07 38.41
CA ALA A 50 35.75 4.53 37.39
C ALA A 50 36.15 5.02 35.99
N VAL A 51 36.30 6.33 35.78
CA VAL A 51 36.62 6.92 34.46
C VAL A 51 38.01 6.50 33.97
N ARG A 52 39.00 6.39 34.87
CA ARG A 52 40.36 5.92 34.50
C ARG A 52 40.40 4.44 34.10
N ALA A 53 39.42 3.65 34.48
CA ALA A 53 39.28 2.24 34.11
C ALA A 53 38.48 2.01 32.81
N ILE A 54 37.97 3.07 32.16
CA ILE A 54 37.23 2.97 30.90
C ILE A 54 38.22 2.83 29.74
N ASP A 55 38.13 1.74 28.99
CA ASP A 55 38.94 1.51 27.79
C ASP A 55 38.38 2.24 26.56
N PHE A 56 39.24 3.01 25.88
CA PHE A 56 38.96 3.65 24.60
C PHE A 56 39.71 2.91 23.46
N TYR A 57 39.15 2.96 22.25
CA TYR A 57 39.79 2.39 21.04
C TYR A 57 41.04 3.14 20.57
N GLN A 58 41.23 4.39 21.05
CA GLN A 58 42.40 5.22 20.79
C GLN A 58 42.69 6.10 22.02
N PRO A 59 43.96 6.50 22.24
CA PRO A 59 44.33 7.44 23.30
C PRO A 59 43.43 8.69 23.30
N THR A 60 42.66 8.90 24.36
CA THR A 60 41.65 9.97 24.47
C THR A 60 41.80 10.70 25.81
N LYS A 61 41.77 12.03 25.79
CA LYS A 61 41.67 12.88 26.98
C LYS A 61 40.18 13.08 27.30
N VAL A 62 39.78 12.74 28.51
CA VAL A 62 38.40 12.90 28.98
C VAL A 62 38.32 14.17 29.83
N ALA A 63 37.47 15.10 29.44
CA ALA A 63 37.15 16.30 30.18
C ALA A 63 35.71 16.20 30.71
N ILE A 64 35.51 16.47 31.99
CA ILE A 64 34.21 16.46 32.66
C ILE A 64 33.93 17.87 33.13
N TYR A 65 32.85 18.48 32.64
CA TYR A 65 32.44 19.83 33.02
C TYR A 65 31.05 19.82 33.65
N THR A 66 30.92 20.45 34.81
CA THR A 66 29.61 20.75 35.40
C THR A 66 29.49 22.24 35.66
N TYR A 67 28.30 22.77 35.49
CA TYR A 67 27.96 24.17 35.75
C TYR A 67 26.48 24.27 36.11
N ASN A 68 26.11 25.25 36.94
CA ASN A 68 24.73 25.48 37.36
C ASN A 68 24.11 26.59 36.49
N GLY A 69 23.44 26.21 35.40
CA GLY A 69 22.81 27.13 34.45
C GLY A 69 21.29 27.25 34.62
N SER A 70 20.61 27.71 33.57
CA SER A 70 19.15 27.76 33.48
C SER A 70 18.60 26.94 32.31
N SER A 71 17.35 26.49 32.40
CA SER A 71 16.75 25.64 31.37
C SER A 71 16.60 26.30 29.99
N SER A 72 16.66 27.64 29.93
CA SER A 72 16.68 28.44 28.72
C SER A 72 18.09 28.71 28.14
N GLU A 73 19.16 28.37 28.86
CA GLU A 73 20.54 28.57 28.39
C GLU A 73 20.97 27.47 27.42
N ASN A 74 21.83 27.85 26.48
CA ASN A 74 22.41 26.93 25.52
C ASN A 74 23.70 26.33 26.09
N LEU A 75 23.63 25.11 26.63
CA LEU A 75 24.81 24.39 27.18
C LEU A 75 25.98 24.34 26.17
N ASN A 76 25.71 24.27 24.86
CA ASN A 76 26.76 24.26 23.83
C ASN A 76 27.58 25.57 23.79
N GLU A 77 26.95 26.70 24.08
CA GLU A 77 27.60 28.01 24.14
C GLU A 77 28.41 28.17 25.43
N GLU A 78 27.86 27.70 26.55
CA GLU A 78 28.51 27.76 27.86
C GLU A 78 29.79 26.92 27.91
N VAL A 79 29.75 25.68 27.39
CA VAL A 79 30.95 24.80 27.33
C VAL A 79 32.05 25.42 26.46
N LEU A 80 31.70 26.09 25.36
CA LEU A 80 32.65 26.82 24.51
C LEU A 80 33.22 28.06 25.20
N ARG A 81 32.39 28.80 25.94
CA ARG A 81 32.80 29.98 26.72
C ARG A 81 33.80 29.59 27.81
N PHE A 82 33.49 28.54 28.58
CA PHE A 82 34.35 28.02 29.64
C PHE A 82 35.70 27.57 29.09
N ALA A 83 35.71 26.73 28.05
CA ALA A 83 36.94 26.23 27.44
C ALA A 83 37.85 27.38 26.96
N ARG A 84 37.31 28.41 26.30
CA ARG A 84 38.11 29.58 25.87
C ARG A 84 38.72 30.39 27.02
N ALA A 85 38.12 30.37 28.21
CA ALA A 85 38.57 31.15 29.36
C ALA A 85 39.59 30.41 30.23
N GLU A 86 39.30 29.15 30.58
CA GLU A 86 40.03 28.38 31.59
C GLU A 86 40.85 27.22 31.01
N HIS A 87 40.46 26.70 29.84
CA HIS A 87 41.09 25.55 29.18
C HIS A 87 41.35 25.79 27.68
N PRO A 88 42.18 26.79 27.33
CA PRO A 88 42.46 27.10 25.93
C PRO A 88 43.07 25.91 25.17
N GLU A 89 43.69 24.94 25.88
CA GLU A 89 44.19 23.69 25.30
C GLU A 89 43.11 22.69 24.85
N TRP A 90 41.83 22.97 25.13
CA TRP A 90 40.69 22.19 24.62
C TRP A 90 40.21 22.68 23.26
N ILE A 91 40.69 23.81 22.79
CA ILE A 91 40.37 24.41 21.49
C ILE A 91 41.52 24.13 20.51
N SER A 92 41.21 23.93 19.23
CA SER A 92 42.22 23.80 18.17
C SER A 92 43.01 25.10 17.97
N ASP A 93 44.25 25.01 17.46
CA ASP A 93 45.14 26.17 17.21
C ASP A 93 44.50 27.27 16.32
N ASP A 94 43.53 26.91 15.47
CA ASP A 94 42.78 27.83 14.61
C ASP A 94 41.58 28.52 15.31
N GLY A 95 41.25 28.13 16.55
CA GLY A 95 40.15 28.67 17.34
C GLY A 95 38.73 28.19 16.93
N GLN A 96 38.61 27.30 15.94
CA GLN A 96 37.33 26.99 15.29
C GLN A 96 36.70 25.66 15.73
N LYS A 97 37.44 24.79 16.42
CA LYS A 97 37.02 23.42 16.75
C LYS A 97 37.52 22.98 18.13
N TRP A 98 37.04 21.84 18.60
CA TRP A 98 37.59 21.13 19.75
C TRP A 98 38.93 20.48 19.37
N ALA A 99 39.88 20.48 20.29
CA ALA A 99 41.21 19.89 20.11
C ALA A 99 41.13 18.38 19.80
N ASN A 100 42.08 17.90 18.99
CA ASN A 100 42.14 16.48 18.64
C ASN A 100 42.44 15.61 19.87
N GLY A 101 41.89 14.39 19.90
CA GLY A 101 42.00 13.47 21.02
C GLY A 101 41.13 13.81 22.24
N LEU A 102 40.34 14.89 22.19
CA LEU A 102 39.49 15.33 23.29
C LEU A 102 38.07 14.74 23.21
N PHE A 103 37.54 14.34 24.37
CA PHE A 103 36.12 14.07 24.61
C PHE A 103 35.68 14.85 25.86
N ILE A 104 34.75 15.79 25.70
CA ILE A 104 34.13 16.55 26.79
C ILE A 104 32.74 15.99 27.03
N PHE A 105 32.45 15.62 28.28
CA PHE A 105 31.12 15.32 28.76
C PHE A 105 30.66 16.43 29.72
N ALA A 106 29.52 17.06 29.43
CA ALA A 106 29.02 18.22 30.15
C ALA A 106 27.65 17.96 30.78
N LEU A 107 27.46 18.45 32.01
CA LEU A 107 26.21 18.33 32.78
C LEU A 107 25.83 19.68 33.39
N ASP A 108 24.61 20.14 33.11
CA ASP A 108 23.93 21.18 33.87
C ASP A 108 22.80 20.54 34.70
N PRO A 109 23.00 20.30 36.01
CA PRO A 109 22.01 19.66 36.86
C PRO A 109 20.82 20.58 37.18
N VAL A 110 20.98 21.91 37.01
CA VAL A 110 19.94 22.92 37.31
C VAL A 110 19.10 23.21 36.07
N GLY A 111 19.74 23.51 34.94
CA GLY A 111 19.07 23.68 33.64
C GLY A 111 18.55 22.38 33.02
N ARG A 112 18.93 21.21 33.57
CA ARG A 112 18.53 19.86 33.13
C ARG A 112 19.00 19.54 31.71
N HIS A 113 20.24 19.90 31.40
CA HIS A 113 20.87 19.66 30.10
C HIS A 113 22.11 18.76 30.22
N VAL A 114 22.25 17.85 29.27
CA VAL A 114 23.45 17.03 29.08
C VAL A 114 24.06 17.32 27.71
N GLY A 115 25.38 17.41 27.63
CA GLY A 115 26.13 17.74 26.42
C GLY A 115 27.30 16.81 26.19
N THR A 116 27.60 16.51 24.93
CA THR A 116 28.78 15.74 24.52
C THR A 116 29.48 16.45 23.37
N TYR A 117 30.79 16.61 23.50
CA TYR A 117 31.64 17.34 22.56
C TYR A 117 32.93 16.57 22.31
N MET A 118 33.42 16.58 21.07
CA MET A 118 34.59 15.80 20.67
C MET A 118 35.48 16.59 19.70
N GLY A 119 36.79 16.32 19.76
CA GLY A 119 37.72 16.60 18.66
C GLY A 119 37.26 15.96 17.35
N GLU A 120 37.67 16.50 16.21
CA GLU A 120 37.22 15.99 14.90
C GLU A 120 37.69 14.57 14.63
N ASP A 121 38.85 14.18 15.18
CA ASP A 121 39.40 12.82 15.15
C ASP A 121 38.76 11.86 16.17
N ARG A 122 37.77 12.33 16.94
CA ARG A 122 36.95 11.57 17.90
C ARG A 122 35.45 11.69 17.59
N LYS A 123 35.10 12.26 16.43
CA LYS A 123 33.74 12.63 16.02
C LYS A 123 32.83 11.42 15.76
N VAL A 124 31.68 11.41 16.40
CA VAL A 124 30.60 10.42 16.21
C VAL A 124 29.37 11.05 15.54
N SER A 125 28.44 10.23 15.02
CA SER A 125 27.20 10.70 14.36
C SER A 125 26.27 11.44 15.34
N LEU A 126 25.19 12.06 14.83
CA LEU A 126 24.17 12.67 15.70
C LEU A 126 23.48 11.62 16.57
N ASP A 127 23.00 10.53 15.97
CA ASP A 127 22.38 9.41 16.68
C ASP A 127 23.29 8.84 17.78
N GLN A 128 24.62 8.77 17.53
CA GLN A 128 25.59 8.32 18.54
C GLN A 128 25.77 9.32 19.68
N ARG A 129 25.62 10.64 19.46
CA ARG A 129 25.62 11.64 20.55
C ARG A 129 24.36 11.52 21.39
N ASP A 130 23.22 11.30 20.74
CA ASP A 130 21.95 11.08 21.43
C ASP A 130 22.02 9.80 22.28
N ASP A 131 22.60 8.70 21.79
CA ASP A 131 22.91 7.49 22.57
C ASP A 131 23.78 7.78 23.80
N ILE A 132 24.86 8.55 23.64
CA ILE A 132 25.78 8.94 24.74
C ILE A 132 25.05 9.75 25.81
N GLN A 133 24.24 10.72 25.39
CA GLN A 133 23.46 11.55 26.28
C GLN A 133 22.38 10.71 27.00
N ASN A 134 21.61 9.93 26.24
CA ASN A 134 20.50 9.10 26.73
C ASN A 134 20.94 8.06 27.77
N ALA A 135 22.15 7.49 27.64
CA ALA A 135 22.74 6.59 28.64
C ALA A 135 22.85 7.19 30.06
N SER A 136 22.82 8.53 30.17
CA SER A 136 22.94 9.25 31.44
C SER A 136 21.60 9.81 31.95
N LYS A 137 20.58 9.94 31.08
CA LYS A 137 19.39 10.78 31.38
C LYS A 137 18.54 10.25 32.51
N ASP A 138 18.33 8.94 32.59
CA ASP A 138 17.51 8.35 33.65
C ASP A 138 18.19 8.52 35.02
N LEU A 139 19.51 8.26 35.08
CA LEU A 139 20.33 8.51 36.28
C LEU A 139 20.31 9.99 36.68
N PHE A 140 20.33 10.92 35.72
CA PHE A 140 20.24 12.36 35.97
C PHE A 140 18.83 12.84 36.37
N ARG A 141 17.75 12.18 35.93
CA ARG A 141 16.41 12.42 36.46
C ARG A 141 16.34 12.08 37.95
N ASP A 142 16.92 10.93 38.30
CA ASP A 142 17.04 10.43 39.67
C ASP A 142 18.16 11.12 40.51
N ALA A 143 18.76 12.20 39.97
CA ALA A 143 19.82 13.00 40.60
C ALA A 143 21.12 12.22 40.94
N GLN A 144 21.36 11.09 40.30
CA GLN A 144 22.59 10.30 40.39
C GLN A 144 23.68 10.87 39.47
N TRP A 145 24.15 12.09 39.77
CA TRP A 145 25.04 12.88 38.91
C TRP A 145 26.39 12.20 38.62
N THR A 146 26.96 11.52 39.60
CA THR A 146 28.25 10.82 39.43
C THR A 146 28.07 9.57 38.55
N ASP A 147 27.10 8.71 38.86
CA ASP A 147 26.83 7.49 38.10
C ASP A 147 26.39 7.77 36.67
N GLY A 148 25.52 8.77 36.46
CA GLY A 148 25.10 9.20 35.12
C GLY A 148 26.27 9.73 34.29
N THR A 149 27.21 10.46 34.90
CA THR A 149 28.42 10.92 34.22
C THR A 149 29.32 9.75 33.82
N ILE A 150 29.50 8.75 34.70
CA ILE A 150 30.24 7.51 34.39
C ILE A 150 29.56 6.76 33.23
N ALA A 151 28.24 6.62 33.25
CA ALA A 151 27.47 5.92 32.21
C ALA A 151 27.61 6.59 30.83
N GLY A 152 27.49 7.93 30.78
CA GLY A 152 27.67 8.71 29.55
C GLY A 152 29.09 8.61 28.98
N ILE A 153 30.11 8.70 29.84
CA ILE A 153 31.51 8.57 29.39
C ILE A 153 31.81 7.14 28.92
N THR A 154 31.28 6.12 29.61
CA THR A 154 31.40 4.71 29.21
C THR A 154 30.78 4.50 27.82
N ARG A 155 29.56 5.00 27.60
CA ARG A 155 28.90 4.93 26.29
C ARG A 155 29.65 5.72 25.21
N GLY A 156 30.30 6.83 25.59
CA GLY A 156 31.21 7.57 24.73
C GLY A 156 32.40 6.73 24.26
N ALA A 157 33.08 6.05 25.18
CA ALA A 157 34.22 5.19 24.87
C ALA A 157 33.86 4.00 23.96
N GLU A 158 32.66 3.42 24.13
CA GLU A 158 32.16 2.35 23.26
C GLU A 158 31.94 2.76 21.79
N LEU A 159 31.70 4.05 21.54
CA LEU A 159 31.28 4.58 20.23
C LEU A 159 32.35 5.43 19.54
N ILE A 160 33.17 6.17 20.29
CA ILE A 160 34.26 7.01 19.77
C ILE A 160 35.34 6.12 19.13
N ASN A 161 35.60 6.33 17.84
CA ASN A 161 36.55 5.54 17.03
C ASN A 161 36.31 4.02 17.03
N GLN A 162 35.06 3.60 17.27
CA GLN A 162 34.66 2.20 17.17
C GLN A 162 34.97 1.66 15.75
N PRO A 163 35.68 0.52 15.61
CA PRO A 163 35.97 -0.06 14.30
C PRO A 163 34.70 -0.31 13.49
N TRP A 164 34.69 0.14 12.23
CA TRP A 164 33.49 0.17 11.37
C TRP A 164 32.71 -1.16 11.34
N TYR A 165 33.42 -2.29 11.32
CA TYR A 165 32.86 -3.65 11.29
C TYR A 165 32.22 -4.12 12.61
N ARG A 166 32.40 -3.41 13.73
CA ARG A 166 31.78 -3.69 15.04
C ARG A 166 30.63 -2.75 15.40
N SER A 167 30.42 -1.67 14.65
CA SER A 167 29.33 -0.74 14.97
C SER A 167 27.98 -1.43 14.91
N THR A 168 27.11 -1.17 15.91
CA THR A 168 25.73 -1.69 15.93
C THR A 168 25.01 -1.28 14.64
N ALA A 169 25.27 -0.06 14.14
CA ALA A 169 24.80 0.39 12.84
C ALA A 169 25.26 -0.52 11.69
N PHE A 170 26.55 -0.85 11.55
CA PHE A 170 27.02 -1.76 10.50
C PHE A 170 26.46 -3.17 10.63
N LEU A 171 26.42 -3.74 11.84
CA LEU A 171 25.87 -5.08 12.07
C LEU A 171 24.36 -5.11 11.76
N VAL A 172 23.59 -4.11 12.21
CA VAL A 172 22.18 -3.96 11.86
C VAL A 172 22.02 -3.70 10.36
N THR A 173 22.84 -2.88 9.71
CA THR A 173 22.79 -2.65 8.25
C THR A 173 23.13 -3.92 7.47
N ALA A 174 24.11 -4.72 7.88
CA ALA A 174 24.45 -5.99 7.25
C ALA A 174 23.31 -7.01 7.40
N TRP A 175 22.80 -7.19 8.62
CA TRP A 175 21.67 -8.08 8.89
C TRP A 175 20.37 -7.63 8.20
N THR A 176 20.07 -6.32 8.18
CA THR A 176 18.90 -5.78 7.46
C THR A 176 19.08 -5.84 5.95
N THR A 177 20.28 -5.69 5.41
CA THR A 177 20.53 -5.87 3.97
C THR A 177 20.34 -7.32 3.55
N VAL A 178 20.85 -8.29 4.34
CA VAL A 178 20.60 -9.72 4.11
C VAL A 178 19.11 -10.05 4.29
N ALA A 179 18.46 -9.56 5.35
CA ALA A 179 17.03 -9.77 5.59
C ALA A 179 16.16 -9.14 4.50
N ALA A 180 16.47 -7.93 4.03
CA ALA A 180 15.77 -7.26 2.94
C ALA A 180 15.98 -7.96 1.59
N ALA A 181 17.19 -8.48 1.32
CA ALA A 181 17.45 -9.30 0.14
C ALA A 181 16.66 -10.62 0.17
N VAL A 182 16.60 -11.29 1.31
CA VAL A 182 15.81 -12.53 1.51
C VAL A 182 14.31 -12.25 1.43
N ALA A 183 13.82 -11.18 2.07
CA ALA A 183 12.42 -10.77 2.01
C ALA A 183 12.00 -10.32 0.60
N GLY A 184 12.87 -9.60 -0.11
CA GLY A 184 12.69 -9.21 -1.50
C GLY A 184 12.64 -10.41 -2.45
N ALA A 185 13.55 -11.36 -2.29
CA ALA A 185 13.55 -12.62 -3.05
C ALA A 185 12.30 -13.48 -2.75
N GLY A 186 11.90 -13.58 -1.47
CA GLY A 186 10.67 -14.25 -1.05
C GLY A 186 9.42 -13.60 -1.66
N THR A 187 9.31 -12.28 -1.57
CA THR A 187 8.22 -11.51 -2.17
C THR A 187 8.17 -11.68 -3.68
N TRP A 188 9.33 -11.64 -4.37
CA TRP A 188 9.41 -11.88 -5.81
C TRP A 188 8.97 -13.30 -6.19
N LEU A 189 9.36 -14.33 -5.42
CA LEU A 189 8.92 -15.71 -5.63
C LEU A 189 7.41 -15.87 -5.40
N ILE A 190 6.85 -15.26 -4.37
CA ILE A 190 5.40 -15.25 -4.10
C ILE A 190 4.63 -14.57 -5.24
N VAL A 191 5.09 -13.38 -5.68
CA VAL A 191 4.48 -12.67 -6.82
C VAL A 191 4.58 -13.51 -8.09
N ARG A 192 5.73 -14.16 -8.35
CA ARG A 192 5.94 -15.02 -9.53
C ARG A 192 5.07 -16.29 -9.50
N TRP A 193 4.90 -16.90 -8.34
CA TRP A 193 3.98 -18.03 -8.14
C TRP A 193 2.52 -17.61 -8.32
N ARG A 194 2.08 -16.52 -7.66
CA ARG A 194 0.71 -15.99 -7.81
C ARG A 194 0.41 -15.56 -9.25
N THR A 195 1.41 -15.02 -9.96
CA THR A 195 1.32 -14.71 -11.40
C THR A 195 1.11 -15.99 -12.21
N ARG A 196 1.88 -17.06 -11.97
CA ARG A 196 1.68 -18.37 -12.64
C ARG A 196 0.32 -18.99 -12.38
N VAL A 197 -0.15 -18.98 -11.13
CA VAL A 197 -1.47 -19.52 -10.77
C VAL A 197 -2.58 -18.72 -11.45
N GLY A 198 -2.47 -17.38 -11.44
CA GLY A 198 -3.34 -16.50 -12.20
C GLY A 198 -3.32 -16.84 -13.70
N SER A 199 -2.15 -16.84 -14.33
CA SER A 199 -1.98 -17.16 -15.75
C SER A 199 -2.58 -18.51 -16.14
N ARG A 200 -2.45 -19.56 -15.31
CA ARG A 200 -3.09 -20.85 -15.58
C ARG A 200 -4.61 -20.80 -15.47
N LYS A 201 -5.15 -20.05 -14.50
CA LYS A 201 -6.60 -19.87 -14.35
C LYS A 201 -7.19 -19.10 -15.55
N GLU A 202 -6.56 -17.99 -15.94
CA GLU A 202 -7.03 -17.19 -17.08
C GLU A 202 -6.87 -17.96 -18.40
N LEU A 203 -5.79 -18.74 -18.57
CA LEU A 203 -5.62 -19.62 -19.73
C LEU A 203 -6.74 -20.65 -19.84
N ALA A 204 -7.00 -21.42 -18.77
CA ALA A 204 -8.08 -22.40 -18.77
C ALA A 204 -9.48 -21.76 -18.99
N ARG A 205 -9.68 -20.52 -18.55
CA ARG A 205 -10.91 -19.74 -18.83
C ARG A 205 -11.02 -19.39 -20.31
N GLY A 206 -9.94 -18.92 -20.91
CA GLY A 206 -9.88 -18.59 -22.34
C GLY A 206 -10.04 -19.82 -23.23
N ASP A 207 -9.37 -20.92 -22.89
CA ASP A 207 -9.45 -22.19 -23.61
C ASP A 207 -10.87 -22.75 -23.61
N ALA A 208 -11.59 -22.66 -22.48
CA ALA A 208 -12.97 -23.12 -22.38
C ALA A 208 -13.92 -22.32 -23.28
N SER A 209 -13.96 -21.00 -23.13
CA SER A 209 -14.82 -20.13 -23.96
C SER A 209 -14.43 -20.19 -25.46
N TYR A 210 -13.15 -20.30 -25.79
CA TYR A 210 -12.70 -20.43 -27.18
C TYR A 210 -13.08 -21.80 -27.78
N ALA A 211 -13.08 -22.86 -26.98
CA ALA A 211 -13.49 -24.19 -27.44
C ALA A 211 -14.99 -24.23 -27.75
N ASN A 212 -15.86 -23.68 -26.88
CA ASN A 212 -17.29 -23.55 -27.12
C ASN A 212 -17.57 -22.86 -28.47
N VAL A 213 -17.11 -21.61 -28.61
CA VAL A 213 -17.25 -20.80 -29.85
C VAL A 213 -16.74 -21.53 -31.09
N SER A 214 -15.63 -22.27 -30.98
CA SER A 214 -15.05 -22.98 -32.13
C SER A 214 -15.85 -24.23 -32.52
N MET A 215 -16.58 -24.84 -31.59
CA MET A 215 -17.49 -25.96 -31.88
C MET A 215 -18.82 -25.46 -32.46
N ASP A 216 -19.35 -24.37 -31.91
CA ASP A 216 -20.69 -23.88 -32.23
C ASP A 216 -20.73 -22.84 -33.37
N LEU A 217 -19.58 -22.40 -33.93
CA LEU A 217 -19.46 -21.40 -35.01
C LEU A 217 -20.47 -21.55 -36.17
N GLN A 218 -20.75 -22.77 -36.63
CA GLN A 218 -21.74 -23.01 -37.70
C GLN A 218 -23.19 -22.82 -37.23
N VAL A 219 -23.45 -23.13 -35.96
CA VAL A 219 -24.73 -22.90 -35.28
C VAL A 219 -24.91 -21.40 -35.00
N THR A 220 -23.84 -20.66 -34.65
CA THR A 220 -23.83 -19.20 -34.51
C THR A 220 -24.27 -18.51 -35.81
N GLU A 221 -23.63 -18.85 -36.93
CA GLU A 221 -23.94 -18.27 -38.26
C GLU A 221 -25.39 -18.60 -38.67
N LEU A 222 -25.83 -19.85 -38.51
CA LEU A 222 -27.23 -20.26 -38.78
C LEU A 222 -28.25 -19.54 -37.88
N ASN A 223 -27.93 -19.35 -36.60
CA ASN A 223 -28.76 -18.56 -35.68
C ASN A 223 -28.82 -17.10 -36.15
N ALA A 224 -27.70 -16.51 -36.57
CA ALA A 224 -27.67 -15.15 -37.07
C ALA A 224 -28.49 -14.98 -38.36
N GLU A 225 -28.38 -15.89 -39.34
CA GLU A 225 -29.18 -15.88 -40.57
C GLU A 225 -30.70 -15.96 -40.30
N THR A 226 -31.12 -16.51 -39.17
CA THR A 226 -32.53 -16.68 -38.80
C THR A 226 -33.09 -15.60 -37.88
N ILE A 227 -32.27 -14.68 -37.34
CA ILE A 227 -32.76 -13.53 -36.54
C ILE A 227 -33.57 -12.57 -37.41
N PRO A 228 -34.79 -12.15 -37.00
CA PRO A 228 -35.57 -11.16 -37.74
C PRO A 228 -34.89 -9.78 -37.79
N GLU A 229 -34.34 -9.39 -38.95
CA GLU A 229 -33.68 -8.08 -39.12
C GLU A 229 -34.64 -6.89 -38.91
N ALA A 230 -35.95 -7.09 -39.12
CA ALA A 230 -36.97 -6.09 -38.81
C ALA A 230 -37.15 -5.81 -37.30
N SER A 231 -36.65 -6.68 -36.41
CA SER A 231 -36.67 -6.46 -34.97
C SER A 231 -35.66 -5.38 -34.56
N ARG A 232 -36.06 -4.51 -33.62
CA ARG A 232 -35.17 -3.51 -33.02
C ARG A 232 -33.99 -4.16 -32.28
N TYR A 233 -34.28 -5.24 -31.56
CA TYR A 233 -33.28 -5.99 -30.82
C TYR A 233 -32.45 -6.87 -31.77
N GLY A 234 -33.11 -7.56 -32.71
CA GLY A 234 -32.47 -8.42 -33.71
C GLY A 234 -31.44 -7.69 -34.58
N SER A 235 -31.83 -6.58 -35.23
CA SER A 235 -30.93 -5.75 -36.05
C SER A 235 -29.66 -5.28 -35.32
N THR A 236 -29.77 -4.94 -34.04
CA THR A 236 -28.63 -4.50 -33.23
C THR A 236 -27.68 -5.65 -32.89
N VAL A 237 -28.20 -6.85 -32.62
CA VAL A 237 -27.39 -8.06 -32.42
C VAL A 237 -26.69 -8.48 -33.72
N LEU A 238 -27.40 -8.40 -34.86
CA LEU A 238 -26.82 -8.63 -36.19
C LEU A 238 -25.70 -7.63 -36.52
N GLU A 239 -25.80 -6.38 -36.10
CA GLU A 239 -24.70 -5.40 -36.23
C GLU A 239 -23.44 -5.87 -35.48
N LYS A 240 -23.59 -6.45 -34.27
CA LYS A 240 -22.44 -7.02 -33.53
C LYS A 240 -21.90 -8.27 -34.21
N HIS A 241 -22.78 -9.13 -34.72
CA HIS A 241 -22.42 -10.33 -35.47
C HIS A 241 -21.55 -10.04 -36.71
N ARG A 242 -21.79 -8.93 -37.43
CA ARG A 242 -20.93 -8.49 -38.55
C ARG A 242 -19.44 -8.34 -38.18
N THR A 243 -19.10 -8.20 -36.90
CA THR A 243 -17.71 -8.14 -36.40
C THR A 243 -17.20 -9.46 -35.80
N PHE A 244 -18.04 -10.49 -35.70
CA PHE A 244 -17.76 -11.75 -35.00
C PHE A 244 -16.54 -12.47 -35.58
N LEU A 245 -16.50 -12.73 -36.90
CA LEU A 245 -15.35 -13.38 -37.55
C LEU A 245 -14.04 -12.60 -37.37
N ALA A 246 -14.09 -11.26 -37.35
CA ALA A 246 -12.90 -10.44 -37.09
C ALA A 246 -12.41 -10.58 -35.64
N LYS A 247 -13.32 -10.63 -34.66
CA LYS A 247 -12.99 -10.93 -33.26
C LYS A 247 -12.49 -12.37 -33.09
N TYR A 248 -13.09 -13.35 -33.76
CA TYR A 248 -12.67 -14.76 -33.74
C TYR A 248 -11.23 -14.93 -34.26
N ASN A 249 -10.90 -14.29 -35.38
CA ASN A 249 -9.53 -14.28 -35.90
C ASN A 249 -8.54 -13.60 -34.94
N SER A 250 -8.95 -12.52 -34.26
CA SER A 250 -8.14 -11.86 -33.22
C SER A 250 -7.90 -12.76 -32.01
N ALA A 251 -8.95 -13.41 -31.49
CA ALA A 251 -8.86 -14.36 -30.38
C ALA A 251 -7.99 -15.59 -30.75
N THR A 252 -8.09 -16.08 -31.99
CA THR A 252 -7.23 -17.14 -32.55
C THR A 252 -5.76 -16.69 -32.58
N GLY A 253 -5.48 -15.47 -33.02
CA GLY A 253 -4.14 -14.89 -33.00
C GLY A 253 -3.55 -14.75 -31.59
N LEU A 254 -4.39 -14.41 -30.60
CA LEU A 254 -4.00 -14.36 -29.19
C LEU A 254 -3.79 -15.75 -28.59
N SER A 255 -4.66 -16.72 -28.91
CA SER A 255 -4.55 -18.13 -28.53
C SER A 255 -3.20 -18.71 -28.95
N ASN A 256 -2.84 -18.56 -30.23
CA ASN A 256 -1.55 -19.02 -30.76
C ASN A 256 -0.34 -18.42 -30.04
N GLN A 257 -0.37 -17.12 -29.69
CA GLN A 257 0.70 -16.46 -28.94
C GLN A 257 0.81 -16.95 -27.50
N VAL A 258 -0.32 -17.27 -26.87
CA VAL A 258 -0.39 -17.73 -25.48
C VAL A 258 0.03 -19.20 -25.37
N HIS A 259 -0.41 -20.07 -26.27
CA HIS A 259 -0.02 -21.49 -26.29
C HIS A 259 1.43 -21.73 -26.71
N ALA A 260 2.06 -20.78 -27.42
CA ALA A 260 3.50 -20.78 -27.65
C ALA A 260 4.35 -20.48 -26.39
N MET A 261 3.75 -20.09 -25.26
CA MET A 261 4.50 -19.71 -24.04
C MET A 261 4.99 -20.91 -23.24
N SER A 262 6.24 -20.84 -22.74
CA SER A 262 6.73 -21.85 -21.81
C SER A 262 6.17 -21.68 -20.39
N SER A 263 6.24 -22.75 -19.58
CA SER A 263 5.95 -22.68 -18.13
C SER A 263 6.83 -21.70 -17.34
N ARG A 264 7.93 -21.16 -17.91
CA ARG A 264 8.71 -20.07 -17.31
C ARG A 264 8.12 -18.68 -17.61
N ASP A 265 7.35 -18.56 -18.68
CA ASP A 265 6.79 -17.31 -19.19
C ASP A 265 5.45 -16.95 -18.52
N LEU A 266 4.66 -17.96 -18.14
CA LEU A 266 3.47 -17.80 -17.28
C LEU A 266 3.77 -17.12 -15.92
N GLY A 267 5.04 -17.00 -15.51
CA GLY A 267 5.45 -16.28 -14.29
C GLY A 267 5.79 -14.80 -14.50
N LYS A 268 5.57 -14.24 -15.69
CA LYS A 268 5.88 -12.85 -16.03
C LYS A 268 4.58 -12.02 -16.07
N ARG A 269 4.56 -10.87 -15.39
CA ARG A 269 3.39 -9.96 -15.37
C ARG A 269 2.95 -9.47 -16.77
N PRO A 270 3.84 -9.16 -17.74
CA PRO A 270 3.42 -8.83 -19.11
C PRO A 270 2.64 -9.96 -19.77
N ASN A 271 3.10 -11.21 -19.61
CA ASN A 271 2.47 -12.39 -20.18
C ASN A 271 1.10 -12.67 -19.54
N LEU A 272 0.94 -12.45 -18.24
CA LEU A 272 -0.38 -12.47 -17.59
C LEU A 272 -1.35 -11.45 -18.20
N LYS A 273 -0.90 -10.28 -18.66
CA LYS A 273 -1.77 -9.35 -19.40
C LYS A 273 -2.21 -9.95 -20.74
N LEU A 274 -1.30 -10.52 -21.53
CA LEU A 274 -1.65 -11.12 -22.83
C LEU A 274 -2.61 -12.31 -22.68
N ILE A 275 -2.40 -13.16 -21.67
CA ILE A 275 -3.29 -14.30 -21.37
C ILE A 275 -4.68 -13.80 -20.94
N ARG A 276 -4.76 -12.69 -20.19
CA ARG A 276 -6.04 -12.05 -19.89
C ARG A 276 -6.69 -11.47 -21.14
N SER A 277 -5.95 -10.79 -22.01
CA SER A 277 -6.49 -10.31 -23.29
C SER A 277 -7.02 -11.44 -24.16
N TYR A 278 -6.35 -12.60 -24.20
CA TYR A 278 -6.90 -13.81 -24.83
C TYR A 278 -8.21 -14.26 -24.16
N ALA A 279 -8.19 -14.45 -22.84
CA ALA A 279 -9.33 -14.96 -22.10
C ALA A 279 -10.52 -14.00 -22.03
N ASP A 280 -10.28 -12.69 -22.13
CA ASP A 280 -11.31 -11.65 -22.23
C ASP A 280 -11.91 -11.64 -23.65
N ALA A 281 -11.08 -11.76 -24.69
CA ALA A 281 -11.55 -11.84 -26.08
C ALA A 281 -12.32 -13.13 -26.40
N ALA A 282 -11.89 -14.27 -25.84
CA ALA A 282 -12.60 -15.54 -25.95
C ALA A 282 -13.96 -15.49 -25.24
N ALA A 283 -14.02 -14.94 -24.03
CA ALA A 283 -15.27 -14.78 -23.29
C ALA A 283 -16.23 -13.76 -23.94
N GLU A 284 -15.73 -12.71 -24.59
CA GLU A 284 -16.56 -11.77 -25.36
C GLU A 284 -17.16 -12.41 -26.62
N LEU A 285 -16.50 -13.42 -27.20
CA LEU A 285 -17.04 -14.20 -28.32
C LEU A 285 -18.11 -15.19 -27.87
N ASP A 286 -17.81 -15.99 -26.85
CA ASP A 286 -18.68 -16.99 -26.21
C ASP A 286 -20.00 -16.34 -25.78
N ALA A 287 -19.93 -15.20 -25.10
CA ALA A 287 -21.11 -14.45 -24.69
C ALA A 287 -21.86 -13.74 -25.84
N LEU A 288 -21.21 -13.45 -26.98
CA LEU A 288 -21.89 -12.90 -28.16
C LEU A 288 -22.60 -14.01 -28.95
N ASP A 289 -22.03 -15.21 -29.02
CA ASP A 289 -22.67 -16.41 -29.57
C ASP A 289 -23.93 -16.78 -28.76
N ASP A 290 -23.82 -16.88 -27.43
CA ASP A 290 -24.95 -17.06 -26.51
C ASP A 290 -26.08 -16.03 -26.78
N VAL A 291 -25.73 -14.75 -26.98
CA VAL A 291 -26.71 -13.69 -27.27
C VAL A 291 -27.34 -13.86 -28.65
N ILE A 292 -26.60 -14.31 -29.67
CA ILE A 292 -27.14 -14.61 -31.01
C ILE A 292 -28.13 -15.78 -30.93
N ALA A 293 -27.77 -16.86 -30.22
CA ALA A 293 -28.63 -18.01 -29.98
C ALA A 293 -29.90 -17.63 -29.20
N ASP A 294 -29.76 -16.86 -28.11
CA ASP A 294 -30.89 -16.35 -27.32
C ASP A 294 -31.79 -15.42 -28.12
N THR A 295 -31.22 -14.54 -28.94
CA THR A 295 -31.98 -13.63 -29.81
C THR A 295 -32.80 -14.41 -30.82
N ASN A 296 -32.21 -15.41 -31.49
CA ASN A 296 -32.92 -16.27 -32.41
C ASN A 296 -34.06 -17.02 -31.69
N ALA A 297 -33.74 -17.75 -30.61
CA ALA A 297 -34.68 -18.56 -29.86
C ALA A 297 -35.86 -17.73 -29.31
N LEU A 298 -35.58 -16.55 -28.77
CA LEU A 298 -36.59 -15.68 -28.16
C LEU A 298 -37.46 -14.97 -29.21
N LEU A 299 -36.87 -14.33 -30.23
CA LEU A 299 -37.63 -13.57 -31.23
C LEU A 299 -38.48 -14.47 -32.13
N ASN A 300 -37.96 -15.62 -32.56
CA ASN A 300 -38.71 -16.60 -33.35
C ASN A 300 -39.61 -17.53 -32.51
N ARG A 301 -39.60 -17.40 -31.18
CA ARG A 301 -40.28 -18.31 -30.22
C ARG A 301 -39.94 -19.79 -30.49
N GLY A 302 -38.67 -20.06 -30.78
CA GLY A 302 -38.14 -21.42 -30.99
C GLY A 302 -38.19 -22.26 -29.72
N SER A 303 -37.88 -23.55 -29.80
CA SER A 303 -37.99 -24.49 -28.66
C SER A 303 -37.21 -24.07 -27.41
N ALA A 304 -36.15 -23.27 -27.57
CA ALA A 304 -35.34 -22.72 -26.47
C ALA A 304 -35.77 -21.31 -25.99
N TRP A 305 -36.94 -20.78 -26.40
CA TRP A 305 -37.37 -19.42 -26.03
C TRP A 305 -37.46 -19.21 -24.51
N ALA A 306 -37.88 -20.22 -23.75
CA ALA A 306 -38.07 -20.12 -22.30
C ALA A 306 -36.74 -19.99 -21.53
N PRO A 307 -35.71 -20.85 -21.73
CA PRO A 307 -34.41 -20.63 -21.11
C PRO A 307 -33.70 -19.37 -21.63
N ALA A 308 -33.89 -18.98 -22.90
CA ALA A 308 -33.38 -17.73 -23.43
C ALA A 308 -33.97 -16.51 -22.70
N TRP A 309 -35.30 -16.50 -22.47
CA TRP A 309 -35.98 -15.49 -21.68
C TRP A 309 -35.50 -15.48 -20.22
N ASP A 310 -35.31 -16.65 -19.60
CA ASP A 310 -34.82 -16.74 -18.22
C ASP A 310 -33.41 -16.14 -18.06
N ARG A 311 -32.52 -16.35 -19.04
CA ARG A 311 -31.22 -15.68 -19.12
C ARG A 311 -31.35 -14.16 -19.22
N GLN A 312 -32.32 -13.62 -19.95
CA GLN A 312 -32.57 -12.17 -20.00
C GLN A 312 -32.99 -11.62 -18.62
N LEU A 313 -33.77 -12.39 -17.85
CA LEU A 313 -34.24 -11.99 -16.53
C LEU A 313 -33.16 -12.11 -15.44
N ALA A 314 -32.17 -12.98 -15.60
CA ALA A 314 -31.20 -13.32 -14.55
C ALA A 314 -30.42 -12.12 -13.97
N PRO A 315 -29.89 -11.15 -14.77
CA PRO A 315 -29.21 -9.97 -14.23
C PRO A 315 -30.11 -9.11 -13.35
N PHE A 316 -31.36 -8.88 -13.78
CA PHE A 316 -32.32 -8.07 -13.02
C PHE A 316 -32.76 -8.79 -11.74
N ARG A 317 -33.04 -10.10 -11.79
CA ARG A 317 -33.32 -10.89 -10.58
C ARG A 317 -32.17 -10.87 -9.58
N ALA A 318 -30.91 -10.90 -10.05
CA ALA A 318 -29.74 -10.81 -9.19
C ALA A 318 -29.63 -9.45 -8.49
N ASP A 319 -29.91 -8.35 -9.21
CA ASP A 319 -30.01 -7.01 -8.61
C ASP A 319 -31.14 -6.96 -7.55
N LEU A 320 -32.34 -7.42 -7.88
CA LEU A 320 -33.49 -7.46 -6.95
C LEU A 320 -33.20 -8.27 -5.67
N ALA A 321 -32.50 -9.39 -5.80
CA ALA A 321 -32.06 -10.21 -4.66
C ALA A 321 -31.01 -9.49 -3.79
N ALA A 322 -30.15 -8.67 -4.39
CA ALA A 322 -29.07 -7.96 -3.71
C ALA A 322 -29.52 -6.69 -2.96
N ILE A 323 -30.72 -6.15 -3.24
CA ILE A 323 -31.24 -4.92 -2.60
C ILE A 323 -31.22 -4.99 -1.08
N GLU A 324 -31.78 -6.04 -0.46
CA GLU A 324 -31.85 -6.09 1.02
C GLU A 324 -30.44 -6.21 1.65
N GLN A 325 -29.54 -6.97 1.00
CA GLN A 325 -28.14 -7.05 1.46
C GLN A 325 -27.44 -5.68 1.35
N MET A 326 -27.70 -4.91 0.30
CA MET A 326 -27.19 -3.54 0.14
C MET A 326 -27.72 -2.62 1.24
N LEU A 327 -29.03 -2.63 1.49
CA LEU A 327 -29.68 -1.79 2.51
C LEU A 327 -29.26 -2.15 3.94
N SER A 328 -28.87 -3.41 4.21
CA SER A 328 -28.37 -3.86 5.51
C SER A 328 -26.98 -3.33 5.89
N LYS A 329 -26.26 -2.67 4.97
CA LYS A 329 -24.89 -2.22 5.22
C LYS A 329 -24.83 -1.00 6.15
N ARG A 330 -23.72 -0.89 6.90
CA ARG A 330 -23.46 0.28 7.74
C ARG A 330 -23.46 1.56 6.89
N HIS A 331 -24.18 2.57 7.35
CA HIS A 331 -24.43 3.86 6.67
C HIS A 331 -25.31 3.81 5.41
N ALA A 332 -25.89 2.65 5.06
CA ALA A 332 -26.78 2.51 3.89
C ALA A 332 -28.22 3.04 4.09
N GLN A 333 -28.49 3.83 5.15
CA GLN A 333 -29.77 4.49 5.40
C GLN A 333 -31.00 3.57 5.22
N SER A 334 -30.97 2.40 5.89
CA SER A 334 -31.96 1.32 5.78
C SER A 334 -33.40 1.75 5.99
N ASP A 335 -33.60 2.82 6.77
CA ASP A 335 -34.91 3.28 7.23
C ASP A 335 -35.38 4.54 6.47
N SER A 336 -34.65 4.94 5.42
CA SER A 336 -34.98 6.11 4.60
C SER A 336 -36.14 5.84 3.63
N ALA A 337 -36.79 6.92 3.19
CA ALA A 337 -37.82 6.83 2.14
C ALA A 337 -37.30 6.22 0.83
N THR A 338 -36.03 6.42 0.48
CA THR A 338 -35.42 5.81 -0.72
C THR A 338 -35.15 4.32 -0.53
N ALA A 339 -34.79 3.88 0.69
CA ALA A 339 -34.71 2.46 1.02
C ALA A 339 -36.10 1.77 1.01
N ALA A 340 -37.14 2.45 1.49
CA ALA A 340 -38.52 1.95 1.42
C ALA A 340 -39.01 1.82 -0.04
N ALA A 341 -38.71 2.81 -0.89
CA ALA A 341 -39.05 2.77 -2.32
C ALA A 341 -38.37 1.59 -3.05
N LEU A 342 -37.08 1.34 -2.77
CA LEU A 342 -36.34 0.18 -3.32
C LEU A 342 -36.96 -1.16 -2.92
N ARG A 343 -37.43 -1.31 -1.67
CA ARG A 343 -38.13 -2.53 -1.21
C ARG A 343 -39.48 -2.71 -1.89
N SER A 344 -40.29 -1.64 -1.97
CA SER A 344 -41.59 -1.69 -2.64
C SER A 344 -41.44 -2.07 -4.12
N PHE A 345 -40.51 -1.44 -4.82
CA PHE A 345 -40.22 -1.73 -6.22
C PHE A 345 -39.72 -3.17 -6.44
N ARG A 346 -38.94 -3.72 -5.51
CA ARG A 346 -38.49 -5.13 -5.55
C ARG A 346 -39.67 -6.10 -5.49
N ASP A 347 -40.57 -5.90 -4.53
CA ASP A 347 -41.69 -6.82 -4.30
C ASP A 347 -42.79 -6.67 -5.37
N GLU A 348 -42.88 -5.52 -6.04
CA GLU A 348 -43.62 -5.33 -7.29
C GLU A 348 -42.95 -6.05 -8.46
N SER A 349 -41.67 -5.80 -8.70
CA SER A 349 -40.90 -6.38 -9.81
C SER A 349 -40.93 -7.91 -9.82
N HIS A 350 -40.87 -8.58 -8.65
CA HIS A 350 -41.00 -10.04 -8.59
C HIS A 350 -42.31 -10.55 -9.19
N ARG A 351 -43.45 -9.89 -8.91
CA ARG A 351 -44.77 -10.24 -9.45
C ARG A 351 -44.88 -9.89 -10.93
N GLU A 352 -44.27 -8.79 -11.35
CA GLU A 352 -44.22 -8.39 -12.76
C GLU A 352 -43.46 -9.40 -13.62
N LEU A 353 -42.33 -9.94 -13.14
CA LEU A 353 -41.54 -10.93 -13.86
C LEU A 353 -42.31 -12.23 -14.12
N GLU A 354 -43.06 -12.71 -13.14
CA GLU A 354 -43.96 -13.88 -13.29
C GLU A 354 -45.08 -13.59 -14.30
N ARG A 355 -45.68 -12.39 -14.22
CA ARG A 355 -46.72 -11.93 -15.14
C ARG A 355 -46.22 -11.85 -16.58
N TRP A 356 -45.08 -11.19 -16.85
CA TRP A 356 -44.56 -11.05 -18.21
C TRP A 356 -44.15 -12.39 -18.81
N THR A 357 -43.58 -13.28 -18.00
CA THR A 357 -43.24 -14.64 -18.43
C THR A 357 -44.50 -15.43 -18.81
N SER A 358 -45.57 -15.29 -18.04
CA SER A 358 -46.86 -15.93 -18.33
C SER A 358 -47.56 -15.33 -19.56
N GLU A 359 -47.56 -14.01 -19.70
CA GLU A 359 -48.09 -13.30 -20.88
C GLU A 359 -47.32 -13.67 -22.16
N LEU A 360 -46.00 -13.82 -22.08
CA LEU A 360 -45.14 -14.23 -23.19
C LEU A 360 -45.40 -15.70 -23.57
N ALA A 361 -45.51 -16.59 -22.58
CA ALA A 361 -45.84 -18.01 -22.79
C ALA A 361 -47.23 -18.19 -23.46
N ALA A 362 -48.21 -17.39 -23.06
CA ALA A 362 -49.55 -17.38 -23.64
C ALA A 362 -49.62 -16.64 -25.00
N GLY A 363 -48.54 -16.00 -25.46
CA GLY A 363 -48.52 -15.20 -26.68
C GLY A 363 -49.33 -13.90 -26.62
N ILE A 364 -49.68 -13.44 -25.42
CA ILE A 364 -50.40 -12.18 -25.17
C ILE A 364 -49.51 -10.98 -25.48
N ILE A 365 -48.21 -11.09 -25.24
CA ILE A 365 -47.19 -10.10 -25.61
C ILE A 365 -46.16 -10.70 -26.58
N THR A 366 -45.57 -9.85 -27.42
CA THR A 366 -44.45 -10.25 -28.27
C THR A 366 -43.15 -10.32 -27.46
N PRO A 367 -42.14 -11.07 -27.93
CA PRO A 367 -40.82 -11.08 -27.31
C PRO A 367 -40.19 -9.69 -27.18
N GLU A 368 -40.41 -8.80 -28.17
CA GLU A 368 -39.93 -7.41 -28.12
C GLU A 368 -40.63 -6.60 -27.02
N THR A 369 -41.95 -6.77 -26.85
CA THR A 369 -42.69 -6.13 -25.74
C THR A 369 -42.22 -6.62 -24.37
N ALA A 370 -41.84 -7.90 -24.25
CA ALA A 370 -41.24 -8.43 -23.02
C ALA A 370 -39.87 -7.81 -22.73
N LEU A 371 -39.01 -7.69 -23.75
CA LEU A 371 -37.71 -7.01 -23.65
C LEU A 371 -37.83 -5.50 -23.33
N ASP A 372 -38.82 -4.82 -23.90
CA ASP A 372 -39.10 -3.40 -23.59
C ASP A 372 -39.48 -3.21 -22.12
N ARG A 373 -40.40 -4.04 -21.59
CA ARG A 373 -40.78 -3.98 -20.17
C ARG A 373 -39.61 -4.26 -19.22
N LEU A 374 -38.77 -5.24 -19.57
CA LEU A 374 -37.54 -5.54 -18.81
C LEU A 374 -36.56 -4.37 -18.82
N ARG A 375 -36.35 -3.71 -19.97
CA ARG A 375 -35.53 -2.49 -20.06
C ARG A 375 -36.11 -1.42 -19.14
N ASP A 376 -37.40 -1.15 -19.22
CA ASP A 376 -38.03 -0.03 -18.50
C ASP A 376 -37.97 -0.24 -16.97
N ALA A 377 -38.16 -1.47 -16.48
CA ALA A 377 -37.97 -1.80 -15.07
C ALA A 377 -36.49 -1.70 -14.62
N ARG A 378 -35.52 -2.11 -15.46
CA ARG A 378 -34.09 -1.90 -15.15
C ARG A 378 -33.71 -0.42 -15.13
N THR A 379 -34.32 0.41 -15.98
CA THR A 379 -34.16 1.87 -15.96
C THR A 379 -34.73 2.47 -14.67
N HIS A 380 -35.95 2.10 -14.28
CA HIS A 380 -36.56 2.56 -13.04
C HIS A 380 -35.75 2.15 -11.80
N LEU A 381 -35.24 0.92 -11.74
CA LEU A 381 -34.31 0.49 -10.68
C LEU A 381 -33.05 1.36 -10.62
N SER A 382 -32.50 1.72 -11.79
CA SER A 382 -31.32 2.57 -11.89
C SER A 382 -31.56 3.97 -11.32
N GLU A 383 -32.76 4.51 -11.47
CA GLU A 383 -33.17 5.80 -10.90
C GLU A 383 -33.35 5.72 -9.38
N LEU A 384 -34.03 4.68 -8.89
CA LEU A 384 -34.19 4.44 -7.44
C LEU A 384 -32.83 4.27 -6.74
N LEU A 385 -31.88 3.56 -7.36
CA LEU A 385 -30.53 3.39 -6.83
C LEU A 385 -29.73 4.69 -6.82
N LYS A 386 -29.90 5.59 -7.81
CA LYS A 386 -29.29 6.93 -7.79
C LYS A 386 -29.84 7.81 -6.67
N ASN A 387 -31.17 7.86 -6.54
CA ASN A 387 -31.84 8.60 -5.46
C ASN A 387 -31.39 8.12 -4.06
N HIS A 388 -31.19 6.80 -3.91
CA HIS A 388 -30.64 6.23 -2.70
C HIS A 388 -29.14 6.54 -2.53
N ALA A 389 -28.35 6.61 -3.61
CA ALA A 389 -26.94 7.00 -3.56
C ALA A 389 -26.75 8.42 -3.00
N ASP A 390 -27.54 9.38 -3.47
CA ASP A 390 -27.53 10.74 -2.91
C ASP A 390 -27.92 10.77 -1.43
N THR A 391 -28.89 9.93 -1.02
CA THR A 391 -29.30 9.78 0.39
C THR A 391 -28.15 9.30 1.27
N VAL A 392 -27.41 8.26 0.86
CA VAL A 392 -26.30 7.72 1.68
C VAL A 392 -25.06 8.62 1.66
N ILE A 393 -24.81 9.35 0.58
CA ILE A 393 -23.71 10.33 0.47
C ILE A 393 -23.97 11.51 1.40
N ALA A 394 -25.17 12.10 1.35
CA ALA A 394 -25.56 13.23 2.18
C ALA A 394 -25.51 12.89 3.68
N ALA A 395 -25.78 11.63 4.05
CA ALA A 395 -25.70 11.17 5.43
C ALA A 395 -24.28 10.81 5.92
N PHE A 396 -23.31 10.59 5.02
CA PHE A 396 -21.93 10.22 5.37
C PHE A 396 -20.95 11.41 5.35
N ALA A 397 -21.05 12.28 4.34
CA ALA A 397 -20.12 13.38 4.14
C ALA A 397 -20.33 14.52 5.16
N LYS A 398 -19.23 15.07 5.71
CA LYS A 398 -19.30 16.22 6.65
C LYS A 398 -19.36 17.57 5.96
N ASN A 399 -19.03 17.63 4.68
CA ASN A 399 -18.97 18.86 3.89
C ASN A 399 -19.06 18.56 2.39
N GLU A 400 -19.30 19.59 1.59
CA GLU A 400 -19.51 19.44 0.14
C GLU A 400 -18.30 18.86 -0.62
N LYS A 401 -17.07 19.02 -0.11
CA LYS A 401 -15.88 18.42 -0.73
C LYS A 401 -15.86 16.90 -0.53
N GLU A 402 -16.23 16.42 0.66
CA GLU A 402 -16.40 14.99 0.93
C GLU A 402 -17.60 14.42 0.13
N ALA A 403 -18.71 15.16 0.04
CA ALA A 403 -19.88 14.72 -0.73
C ALA A 403 -19.58 14.63 -2.24
N SER A 404 -18.96 15.66 -2.81
CA SER A 404 -18.53 15.69 -4.22
C SER A 404 -17.52 14.58 -4.54
N LEU A 405 -16.57 14.31 -3.64
CA LEU A 405 -15.63 13.19 -3.78
C LEU A 405 -16.36 11.84 -3.88
N MET A 406 -17.37 11.61 -3.03
CA MET A 406 -18.19 10.40 -3.11
C MET A 406 -19.05 10.34 -4.37
N ARG A 407 -19.68 11.44 -4.81
CA ARG A 407 -20.45 11.44 -6.07
C ARG A 407 -19.57 11.08 -7.27
N ASN A 408 -18.38 11.67 -7.36
CA ASN A 408 -17.39 11.32 -8.39
C ASN A 408 -16.98 9.84 -8.36
N ASP A 409 -16.85 9.24 -7.17
CA ASP A 409 -16.58 7.80 -7.02
C ASP A 409 -17.80 6.93 -7.41
N MET A 410 -19.04 7.41 -7.29
CA MET A 410 -20.24 6.69 -7.81
C MET A 410 -20.30 6.75 -9.34
N GLU A 411 -20.14 7.94 -9.91
CA GLU A 411 -20.14 8.12 -11.37
C GLU A 411 -19.01 7.32 -12.02
N SER A 412 -17.82 7.28 -11.40
CA SER A 412 -16.69 6.47 -11.84
C SER A 412 -16.95 4.96 -11.76
N ALA A 413 -17.80 4.52 -10.82
CA ALA A 413 -18.27 3.14 -10.75
C ALA A 413 -19.29 2.85 -11.87
N GLN A 414 -20.31 3.71 -12.07
CA GLN A 414 -21.32 3.53 -13.12
C GLN A 414 -20.74 3.60 -14.53
N ALA A 415 -19.85 4.55 -14.79
CA ALA A 415 -19.19 4.69 -16.10
C ALA A 415 -18.29 3.49 -16.45
N GLY A 416 -17.97 2.63 -15.48
CA GLY A 416 -17.07 1.50 -15.62
C GLY A 416 -15.64 1.97 -15.91
N SER A 417 -14.88 2.31 -14.86
CA SER A 417 -13.52 2.82 -15.01
C SER A 417 -12.68 1.96 -15.97
N LYS A 418 -12.10 2.57 -17.02
CA LYS A 418 -11.27 1.89 -18.04
C LYS A 418 -10.05 1.12 -17.47
N ALA A 419 -9.75 1.26 -16.18
CA ALA A 419 -8.50 0.83 -15.55
C ALA A 419 -8.62 -0.39 -14.61
N LYS A 420 -9.81 -0.74 -14.10
CA LYS A 420 -10.00 -1.90 -13.21
C LYS A 420 -10.61 -3.08 -13.97
N TYR A 421 -9.73 -4.02 -14.32
CA TYR A 421 -9.97 -5.43 -14.65
C TYR A 421 -11.38 -5.86 -15.08
N GLY A 422 -11.53 -6.09 -16.39
CA GLY A 422 -12.64 -6.82 -16.99
C GLY A 422 -13.91 -5.99 -17.10
N ARG A 423 -14.34 -5.72 -18.35
CA ARG A 423 -15.78 -5.57 -18.58
C ARG A 423 -16.40 -6.91 -18.20
N THR A 424 -17.23 -6.96 -17.17
CA THR A 424 -18.20 -8.05 -17.04
C THR A 424 -19.17 -7.86 -18.18
N TYR A 425 -18.90 -8.53 -19.30
CA TYR A 425 -19.84 -8.61 -20.41
C TYR A 425 -21.08 -9.32 -19.88
N GLU A 426 -22.24 -8.66 -19.96
CA GLU A 426 -23.50 -9.25 -19.56
C GLU A 426 -24.05 -10.03 -20.77
N PRO A 427 -24.13 -11.39 -20.73
CA PRO A 427 -24.62 -12.21 -21.84
C PRO A 427 -26.14 -12.09 -21.93
N SER A 428 -26.61 -10.91 -22.30
CA SER A 428 -28.02 -10.59 -22.50
C SER A 428 -28.18 -9.71 -23.73
N ILE A 429 -29.34 -9.81 -24.36
CA ILE A 429 -29.76 -8.98 -25.49
C ILE A 429 -29.72 -7.52 -25.07
N LEU A 430 -30.23 -7.19 -23.88
CA LEU A 430 -30.19 -5.82 -23.35
C LEU A 430 -28.75 -5.34 -23.08
N GLY A 431 -27.86 -6.18 -22.56
CA GLY A 431 -26.44 -5.87 -22.33
C GLY A 431 -25.61 -5.72 -23.62
N THR A 432 -26.11 -6.25 -24.74
CA THR A 432 -25.51 -6.12 -26.07
C THR A 432 -26.04 -4.90 -26.82
N VAL A 433 -27.32 -4.58 -26.65
CA VAL A 433 -28.01 -3.45 -27.29
C VAL A 433 -27.73 -2.13 -26.56
N TYR A 434 -27.68 -2.14 -25.23
CA TYR A 434 -27.41 -0.96 -24.41
C TYR A 434 -25.97 -0.96 -23.90
N PRO A 435 -25.29 0.20 -23.86
CA PRO A 435 -23.95 0.29 -23.27
C PRO A 435 -23.95 -0.13 -21.79
N ALA A 436 -22.85 -0.72 -21.31
CA ALA A 436 -22.74 -1.23 -19.94
C ALA A 436 -23.00 -0.20 -18.82
N TYR A 437 -22.88 1.11 -19.10
CA TYR A 437 -23.19 2.19 -18.15
C TYR A 437 -24.68 2.62 -18.14
N TYR A 438 -25.50 2.08 -19.04
CA TYR A 438 -26.91 2.46 -19.21
C TYR A 438 -27.75 2.09 -17.98
N PHE A 439 -27.54 0.89 -17.44
CA PHE A 439 -28.16 0.43 -16.20
C PHE A 439 -27.22 0.63 -15.01
N PHE A 440 -27.72 1.20 -13.91
CA PHE A 440 -27.00 1.31 -12.64
C PHE A 440 -27.44 0.16 -11.73
N SER A 441 -26.54 -0.80 -11.51
CA SER A 441 -26.83 -2.04 -10.78
C SER A 441 -26.41 -2.01 -9.30
N VAL A 442 -26.95 -2.90 -8.48
CA VAL A 442 -26.66 -3.01 -7.05
C VAL A 442 -25.16 -3.29 -6.78
N PRO A 443 -24.47 -4.18 -7.53
CA PRO A 443 -23.01 -4.34 -7.40
C PRO A 443 -22.24 -3.03 -7.66
N THR A 444 -22.70 -2.23 -8.62
CA THR A 444 -22.08 -0.97 -9.03
C THR A 444 -22.20 0.10 -7.94
N PHE A 445 -23.41 0.28 -7.40
CA PHE A 445 -23.67 1.11 -6.22
C PHE A 445 -22.72 0.75 -5.06
N ASN A 446 -22.63 -0.54 -4.74
CA ASN A 446 -21.82 -1.03 -3.63
C ASN A 446 -20.32 -0.80 -3.82
N SER A 447 -19.81 -0.96 -5.04
CA SER A 447 -18.41 -0.69 -5.40
C SER A 447 -18.08 0.80 -5.30
N GLY A 448 -18.98 1.67 -5.78
CA GLY A 448 -18.87 3.12 -5.63
C GLY A 448 -18.80 3.51 -4.16
N PHE A 449 -19.83 3.18 -3.37
CA PHE A 449 -19.98 3.61 -1.98
C PHE A 449 -18.75 3.27 -1.11
N THR A 450 -18.25 2.04 -1.26
CA THR A 450 -17.06 1.55 -0.53
C THR A 450 -15.79 2.33 -0.91
N THR A 451 -15.67 2.76 -2.17
CA THR A 451 -14.54 3.57 -2.65
C THR A 451 -14.60 4.97 -2.04
N GLY A 452 -15.75 5.65 -2.13
CA GLY A 452 -15.95 7.00 -1.59
C GLY A 452 -15.64 7.12 -0.09
N VAL A 453 -16.11 6.16 0.71
CA VAL A 453 -15.80 6.09 2.16
C VAL A 453 -14.29 6.01 2.42
N SER A 454 -13.55 5.26 1.59
CA SER A 454 -12.10 5.08 1.74
C SER A 454 -11.32 6.34 1.36
N SER A 455 -11.73 7.03 0.29
CA SER A 455 -11.14 8.27 -0.20
C SER A 455 -11.17 9.37 0.88
N VAL A 456 -12.29 9.51 1.60
CA VAL A 456 -12.45 10.50 2.70
C VAL A 456 -11.54 10.23 3.91
N GLY A 457 -11.17 8.97 4.17
CA GLY A 457 -10.37 8.58 5.34
C GLY A 457 -8.93 9.14 5.34
N SER A 458 -8.31 9.26 4.18
CA SER A 458 -6.84 9.41 4.05
C SER A 458 -6.27 10.83 4.34
N ALA A 459 -7.08 11.86 4.49
CA ALA A 459 -6.64 13.26 4.27
C ALA A 459 -6.01 14.05 5.48
N ARG A 460 -5.07 13.52 6.33
CA ARG A 460 -4.70 14.12 7.68
C ARG A 460 -3.26 13.80 8.31
N GLY A 461 -2.34 14.77 8.65
CA GLY A 461 -1.21 14.66 9.67
C GLY A 461 0.28 15.17 9.38
N GLY A 462 1.18 15.42 10.39
CA GLY A 462 2.69 15.70 10.27
C GLY A 462 3.51 16.29 11.51
N GLY A 463 4.89 16.44 11.49
CA GLY A 463 5.81 17.02 12.57
C GLY A 463 7.38 17.10 12.32
N GLY A 464 8.27 17.63 13.24
CA GLY A 464 9.80 17.78 13.10
C GLY A 464 10.69 18.36 14.30
N SER A 465 12.04 18.57 14.18
CA SER A 465 13.05 18.95 15.28
C SER A 465 14.40 19.74 14.91
N THR A 466 15.45 19.89 15.79
CA THR A 466 16.58 20.95 15.78
C THR A 466 17.98 20.66 16.48
N THR A 467 19.13 21.37 16.16
CA THR A 467 20.56 21.20 16.71
C THR A 467 21.62 22.41 16.57
N GLY A 468 22.01 23.24 17.57
CA GLY A 468 23.05 24.33 17.31
C GLY A 468 23.74 25.13 18.45
N TYR A 469 24.81 25.89 18.11
CA TYR A 469 25.68 26.71 19.01
C TYR A 469 25.33 28.23 19.09
N GLY A 470 24.18 28.66 18.57
CA GLY A 470 23.64 30.02 18.76
C GLY A 470 24.59 31.20 18.53
N GLY A 471 24.46 32.23 19.38
CA GLY A 471 24.95 33.60 19.10
C GLY A 471 26.41 33.86 19.47
N SER A 472 26.95 33.17 20.47
CA SER A 472 28.34 33.32 20.93
C SER A 472 29.34 32.41 20.17
N GLY A 473 28.84 31.46 19.37
CA GLY A 473 29.67 30.52 18.62
C GLY A 473 30.56 31.16 17.54
N GLY A 474 30.10 32.24 16.88
CA GLY A 474 30.84 32.88 15.79
C GLY A 474 31.11 31.91 14.62
N SER A 475 32.37 31.71 14.25
CA SER A 475 32.80 30.73 13.25
C SER A 475 33.10 29.33 13.82
N PHE A 476 32.82 29.08 15.10
CA PHE A 476 33.07 27.78 15.73
C PHE A 476 32.15 26.69 15.17
N SER A 477 32.75 25.57 14.77
CA SER A 477 32.06 24.43 14.13
C SER A 477 32.38 23.09 14.79
N GLY A 478 32.83 23.11 16.04
CA GLY A 478 33.23 21.92 16.80
C GLY A 478 32.15 20.86 16.89
N SER A 479 32.56 19.59 16.84
CA SER A 479 31.62 18.47 16.94
C SER A 479 31.03 18.36 18.35
N GLY A 480 29.73 18.63 18.50
CA GLY A 480 28.99 18.31 19.71
C GLY A 480 27.48 18.51 19.55
N SER A 481 26.75 18.18 20.61
CA SER A 481 25.33 18.54 20.79
C SER A 481 24.98 18.46 22.27
N SER A 482 23.87 19.10 22.64
CA SER A 482 23.23 18.96 23.94
C SER A 482 21.75 18.69 23.77
N SER A 483 21.13 18.09 24.79
CA SER A 483 19.68 17.97 24.90
C SER A 483 19.26 17.92 26.37
N SER A 484 17.97 18.20 26.60
CA SER A 484 17.38 18.13 27.94
C SER A 484 17.11 16.69 28.39
N PHE A 485 16.95 16.50 29.70
CA PHE A 485 16.58 15.25 30.34
C PHE A 485 15.41 15.38 31.30
#